data_AF-A0A4R9K457-F1
#
_entry.id   AF-A0A4R9K457-F1
#
_cell.length_a   1.000
_cell.length_b   1.000
_cell.length_c   1.000
_cell.angle_alpha   90.00
_cell.angle_beta   90.00
_cell.angle_gamma   90.00
#
_symmetry.space_group_name_H-M   'P 1'
#
loop_
_entity.id
_entity.type
_entity.pdbx_description
1 polymer ?
#
loop_
_entity_poly.entity_id
_entity_poly.type
_entity_poly.pdbx_seq_one_letter_code
_entity_poly.pdbx_strand_id
1 'polypeptide(L)'
;MKLILLFMLLLFHEVPLRAESSPEEDWENFKKSKCPITQVNLDYETSVTPEEDEIDSDITYYEKKCKQETLKNFSTLLSHFSKVDSLILLEECASAKVKNWKPLEEKTKQKIFTLSKFPKFEILTVGDSDEGISELTRKVTQVWQERVYTFSNFYHQRSLLWLGEEKEFTDEINRVLYTDMNEKRKTNLLRKLIQDLEASNQRIYHLFQYSSRNPFQAKSLYEENQRSKETMQRFLQNVSKEDEISAHQKEKLESFNSCLDNINLRGQGVRLSGFLGFWQDYEFLNELTPKIKGEKSQSIPKFLKKTIYNSHHFEGRLEKGLNACRALAQLKLNDE
;
A
#
# COMPACT_ATOMS: atom_id res chain seq x y z
N MET A 1 15.71 -64.54 -13.31
CA MET A 1 15.95 -64.64 -11.86
C MET A 1 16.77 -63.43 -11.44
N LYS A 2 16.23 -62.59 -10.53
CA LYS A 2 16.83 -61.40 -9.86
C LYS A 2 17.14 -60.22 -10.79
N LEU A 3 16.50 -59.04 -10.75
CA LEU A 3 15.91 -58.23 -9.67
C LEU A 3 16.94 -57.79 -8.61
N ILE A 4 17.66 -56.71 -8.93
CA ILE A 4 18.27 -55.71 -8.03
C ILE A 4 18.19 -54.39 -8.82
N LEU A 5 17.13 -53.58 -8.71
CA LEU A 5 16.81 -52.66 -7.60
C LEU A 5 17.89 -51.59 -7.41
N LEU A 6 17.49 -50.34 -7.69
CA LEU A 6 18.04 -49.10 -7.16
C LEU A 6 19.55 -48.87 -7.34
N PHE A 7 19.91 -48.10 -8.37
CA PHE A 7 20.84 -46.98 -8.20
C PHE A 7 20.41 -45.80 -9.09
N MET A 8 19.12 -45.42 -8.93
CA MET A 8 18.60 -44.10 -9.28
C MET A 8 18.98 -43.15 -8.13
N LEU A 9 20.26 -42.81 -8.01
CA LEU A 9 20.77 -41.75 -7.13
C LEU A 9 22.24 -41.51 -7.52
N LEU A 10 22.60 -40.24 -7.68
CA LEU A 10 23.95 -39.71 -7.97
C LEU A 10 24.31 -39.39 -9.42
N LEU A 11 23.33 -38.95 -10.22
CA LEU A 11 23.59 -37.93 -11.24
C LEU A 11 22.59 -36.79 -11.09
N PHE A 12 22.52 -36.22 -9.88
CA PHE A 12 22.24 -34.80 -9.74
C PHE A 12 23.50 -34.08 -10.26
N HIS A 13 23.65 -34.04 -11.58
CA HIS A 13 24.38 -32.94 -12.18
C HIS A 13 23.65 -31.69 -11.72
N GLU A 14 24.38 -30.88 -10.97
CA GLU A 14 24.09 -29.49 -10.70
C GLU A 14 23.52 -28.88 -11.98
N VAL A 15 22.18 -28.78 -12.03
CA VAL A 15 21.57 -27.75 -12.85
C VAL A 15 21.97 -26.50 -12.10
N PRO A 16 22.85 -25.65 -12.65
CA PRO A 16 23.03 -24.35 -12.04
C PRO A 16 21.64 -23.71 -12.16
N LEU A 17 20.96 -23.54 -11.03
CA LEU A 17 19.95 -22.52 -10.88
C LEU A 17 20.68 -21.20 -11.14
N ARG A 18 20.87 -20.86 -12.42
CA ARG A 18 21.24 -19.51 -12.81
C ARG A 18 20.03 -18.66 -12.43
N ALA A 19 20.13 -17.99 -11.29
CA ALA A 19 19.43 -16.73 -11.13
C ALA A 19 19.94 -15.84 -12.28
N GLU A 20 19.07 -15.50 -13.24
CA GLU A 20 19.47 -14.75 -14.44
C GLU A 20 19.97 -13.32 -14.12
N SER A 21 19.81 -12.86 -12.88
CA SER A 21 20.42 -11.64 -12.31
C SER A 21 20.65 -11.80 -10.81
N SER A 22 21.63 -11.08 -10.24
CA SER A 22 21.82 -11.04 -8.78
C SER A 22 20.82 -10.07 -8.12
N PRO A 23 20.32 -10.34 -6.89
CA PRO A 23 19.43 -9.43 -6.18
C PRO A 23 19.97 -8.00 -6.04
N GLU A 24 21.30 -7.86 -5.97
CA GLU A 24 21.99 -6.57 -5.96
C GLU A 24 21.89 -5.85 -7.31
N GLU A 25 22.05 -6.56 -8.42
CA GLU A 25 21.93 -5.99 -9.77
C GLU A 25 20.49 -5.54 -10.07
N ASP A 26 19.50 -6.33 -9.65
CA ASP A 26 18.09 -5.97 -9.79
C ASP A 26 17.74 -4.73 -8.98
N TRP A 27 18.29 -4.60 -7.77
CA TRP A 27 18.12 -3.42 -6.94
C TRP A 27 18.75 -2.17 -7.57
N GLU A 28 19.96 -2.27 -8.14
CA GLU A 28 20.60 -1.16 -8.84
C GLU A 28 19.82 -0.75 -10.11
N ASN A 29 19.29 -1.71 -10.85
CA ASN A 29 18.46 -1.46 -12.03
C ASN A 29 17.14 -0.78 -11.65
N PHE A 30 16.51 -1.20 -10.56
CA PHE A 30 15.34 -0.53 -10.01
C PHE A 30 15.65 0.90 -9.56
N LYS A 31 16.77 1.13 -8.86
CA LYS A 31 17.17 2.49 -8.43
C LYS A 31 17.35 3.46 -9.60
N LYS A 32 17.83 2.97 -10.76
CA LYS A 32 18.03 3.77 -11.97
C LYS A 32 16.72 4.02 -12.72
N SER A 33 15.93 2.98 -12.95
CA SER A 33 14.71 3.07 -13.76
C SER A 33 13.53 3.67 -13.00
N LYS A 34 13.50 3.49 -11.66
CA LYS A 34 12.34 3.72 -10.79
C LYS A 34 11.05 3.08 -11.32
N CYS A 35 11.20 2.11 -12.21
CA CYS A 35 10.12 1.36 -12.82
C CYS A 35 10.10 0.01 -12.12
N PRO A 36 9.00 -0.36 -11.45
CA PRO A 36 8.86 -1.68 -10.86
C PRO A 36 8.65 -2.71 -11.98
N ILE A 37 9.71 -3.00 -12.72
CA ILE A 37 9.73 -4.06 -13.72
C ILE A 37 10.03 -5.34 -12.96
N THR A 38 9.14 -6.32 -13.03
CA THR A 38 9.45 -7.69 -12.59
C THR A 38 9.39 -8.61 -13.78
N GLN A 39 10.39 -9.47 -13.92
CA GLN A 39 10.32 -10.61 -14.82
C GLN A 39 9.44 -11.68 -14.17
N VAL A 40 8.52 -12.25 -14.94
CA VAL A 40 7.62 -13.31 -14.47
C VAL A 40 8.39 -14.62 -14.53
N ASN A 41 8.61 -15.27 -13.38
CA ASN A 41 9.04 -16.66 -13.37
C ASN A 41 7.81 -17.55 -13.66
N LEU A 42 7.91 -18.47 -14.62
CA LEU A 42 6.78 -19.26 -15.12
C LEU A 42 6.25 -20.30 -14.11
N ASP A 43 7.01 -20.58 -13.04
CA ASP A 43 6.68 -21.57 -12.01
C ASP A 43 5.82 -20.98 -10.87
N TYR A 44 4.70 -20.35 -11.21
CA TYR A 44 3.71 -19.96 -10.20
C TYR A 44 2.93 -21.18 -9.70
N GLU A 45 3.39 -21.79 -8.62
CA GLU A 45 2.54 -22.67 -7.82
C GLU A 45 1.44 -21.86 -7.12
N THR A 46 0.24 -22.43 -7.10
CA THR A 46 -0.97 -21.88 -6.49
C THR A 46 -0.71 -21.29 -5.11
N SER A 47 -0.93 -19.99 -4.95
CA SER A 47 -0.79 -19.31 -3.67
C SER A 47 -1.83 -19.81 -2.67
N VAL A 48 -1.39 -20.06 -1.44
CA VAL A 48 -2.25 -20.35 -0.28
C VAL A 48 -3.02 -19.07 0.08
N THR A 49 -4.34 -19.09 -0.04
CA THR A 49 -5.23 -18.11 0.59
C THR A 49 -5.04 -18.20 2.11
N PRO A 50 -4.74 -17.09 2.82
CA PRO A 50 -4.82 -17.09 4.28
C PRO A 50 -6.25 -17.44 4.69
N GLU A 51 -6.44 -18.46 5.52
CA GLU A 51 -7.73 -18.76 6.15
C GLU A 51 -8.04 -17.64 7.16
N GLU A 52 -8.81 -16.62 6.73
CA GLU A 52 -9.35 -15.54 7.58
C GLU A 52 -10.70 -15.91 8.25
N ASP A 53 -11.06 -17.20 8.28
CA ASP A 53 -12.44 -17.65 8.55
C ASP A 53 -12.87 -17.52 10.03
N GLU A 54 -11.96 -17.70 11.00
CA GLU A 54 -12.32 -17.67 12.43
C GLU A 54 -12.69 -16.26 12.90
N ILE A 55 -11.86 -15.25 12.57
CA ILE A 55 -12.11 -13.85 12.98
C ILE A 55 -13.40 -13.31 12.36
N ASP A 56 -13.68 -13.66 11.09
CA ASP A 56 -14.90 -13.21 10.41
C ASP A 56 -16.16 -13.84 11.02
N SER A 57 -16.06 -15.08 11.51
CA SER A 57 -17.13 -15.74 12.25
C SER A 57 -17.41 -15.05 13.60
N ASP A 58 -16.35 -14.67 14.32
CA ASP A 58 -16.45 -13.97 15.61
C ASP A 58 -17.02 -12.55 15.45
N ILE A 59 -16.57 -11.81 14.43
CA ILE A 59 -17.14 -10.50 14.08
C ILE A 59 -18.65 -10.65 13.85
N THR A 60 -19.08 -11.63 13.04
CA THR A 60 -20.49 -11.87 12.76
C THR A 60 -21.29 -12.20 14.04
N TYR A 61 -20.70 -12.96 14.95
CA TYR A 61 -21.32 -13.31 16.22
C TYR A 61 -21.52 -12.09 17.13
N TYR A 62 -20.47 -11.29 17.35
CA TYR A 62 -20.56 -10.13 18.23
C TYR A 62 -21.35 -8.97 17.61
N GLU A 63 -21.37 -8.83 16.29
CA GLU A 63 -22.22 -7.85 15.59
C GLU A 63 -23.70 -8.10 15.86
N LYS A 64 -24.14 -9.36 15.89
CA LYS A 64 -25.52 -9.73 16.27
C LYS A 64 -25.85 -9.38 17.72
N LYS A 65 -24.86 -9.42 18.62
CA LYS A 65 -25.04 -9.13 20.06
C LYS A 65 -24.96 -7.65 20.41
N CYS A 66 -24.20 -6.87 19.65
CA CYS A 66 -24.16 -5.42 19.78
C CYS A 66 -25.57 -4.84 19.52
N LYS A 67 -26.10 -4.05 20.45
CA LYS A 67 -27.46 -3.48 20.35
C LYS A 67 -27.49 -2.06 19.79
N GLN A 68 -26.32 -1.45 19.60
CA GLN A 68 -26.17 -0.06 19.22
C GLN A 68 -25.71 0.00 17.75
N GLU A 69 -26.52 0.62 16.89
CA GLU A 69 -26.30 0.64 15.44
C GLU A 69 -25.07 1.47 14.99
N THR A 70 -24.83 2.62 15.61
CA THR A 70 -23.63 3.46 15.35
C THR A 70 -22.32 2.69 15.56
N LEU A 71 -22.22 1.87 16.61
CA LEU A 71 -21.05 1.08 16.96
C LEU A 71 -20.87 -0.09 15.99
N LYS A 72 -21.97 -0.67 15.48
CA LYS A 72 -21.91 -1.62 14.36
C LYS A 72 -21.36 -0.95 13.11
N ASN A 73 -21.90 0.20 12.73
CA ASN A 73 -21.38 0.97 11.58
C ASN A 73 -19.89 1.32 11.74
N PHE A 74 -19.45 1.67 12.95
CA PHE A 74 -18.04 1.96 13.21
C PHE A 74 -17.17 0.70 13.18
N SER A 75 -17.69 -0.44 13.61
CA SER A 75 -17.03 -1.73 13.44
C SER A 75 -16.87 -2.10 11.97
N THR A 76 -17.93 -1.93 11.16
CA THR A 76 -17.83 -2.12 9.71
C THR A 76 -16.75 -1.24 9.10
N LEU A 77 -16.60 0.00 9.56
CA LEU A 77 -15.51 0.87 9.10
C LEU A 77 -14.14 0.40 9.61
N LEU A 78 -14.04 0.03 10.89
CA LEU A 78 -12.80 -0.43 11.51
C LEU A 78 -12.30 -1.73 10.91
N SER A 79 -13.16 -2.68 10.51
CA SER A 79 -12.75 -4.00 10.02
C SER A 79 -11.88 -3.93 8.76
N HIS A 80 -12.03 -2.86 7.98
CA HIS A 80 -11.19 -2.58 6.81
C HIS A 80 -9.81 -2.02 7.17
N PHE A 81 -9.68 -1.33 8.29
CA PHE A 81 -8.39 -0.91 8.81
C PHE A 81 -7.76 -1.98 9.71
N SER A 82 -8.55 -2.69 10.50
CA SER A 82 -8.13 -3.65 11.52
C SER A 82 -9.31 -4.53 11.95
N LYS A 83 -9.33 -5.78 11.46
CA LYS A 83 -10.30 -6.80 11.89
C LYS A 83 -10.26 -7.01 13.40
N VAL A 84 -9.09 -6.92 14.03
CA VAL A 84 -8.90 -7.06 15.48
C VAL A 84 -9.55 -5.89 16.24
N ASP A 85 -9.27 -4.64 15.86
CA ASP A 85 -9.89 -3.48 16.54
C ASP A 85 -11.42 -3.47 16.34
N SER A 86 -11.89 -3.94 15.18
CA SER A 86 -13.32 -4.15 14.94
C SER A 86 -13.93 -5.19 15.87
N LEU A 87 -13.28 -6.34 16.04
CA LEU A 87 -13.72 -7.39 16.95
C LEU A 87 -13.78 -6.89 18.41
N ILE A 88 -12.71 -6.23 18.88
CA ILE A 88 -12.64 -5.65 20.22
C ILE A 88 -13.80 -4.66 20.44
N LEU A 89 -14.10 -3.81 19.47
CA LEU A 89 -15.23 -2.89 19.53
C LEU A 89 -16.57 -3.62 19.67
N LEU A 90 -16.80 -4.66 18.87
CA LEU A 90 -18.05 -5.42 18.91
C LEU A 90 -18.22 -6.18 20.23
N GLU A 91 -17.14 -6.74 20.77
CA GLU A 91 -17.12 -7.38 22.08
C GLU A 91 -17.42 -6.38 23.21
N GLU A 92 -16.76 -5.21 23.21
CA GLU A 92 -17.03 -4.11 24.14
C GLU A 92 -18.49 -3.64 24.00
N CYS A 93 -19.02 -3.54 22.78
CA CYS A 93 -20.42 -3.16 22.54
C CYS A 93 -21.40 -4.21 23.08
N ALA A 94 -21.14 -5.49 22.83
CA ALA A 94 -22.01 -6.60 23.24
C ALA A 94 -22.14 -6.71 24.77
N SER A 95 -21.09 -6.33 25.50
CA SER A 95 -21.03 -6.36 26.97
C SER A 95 -21.37 -5.01 27.63
N ALA A 96 -21.34 -3.89 26.88
CA ALA A 96 -21.56 -2.56 27.42
C ALA A 96 -23.01 -2.27 27.83
N LYS A 97 -23.17 -1.65 29.01
CA LYS A 97 -24.43 -1.01 29.42
C LYS A 97 -24.66 0.27 28.60
N VAL A 98 -25.93 0.67 28.40
CA VAL A 98 -26.34 1.85 27.60
C VAL A 98 -25.54 3.11 27.94
N LYS A 99 -25.27 3.36 29.22
CA LYS A 99 -24.49 4.52 29.69
C LYS A 99 -23.04 4.56 29.17
N ASN A 100 -22.47 3.41 28.80
CA ASN A 100 -21.10 3.28 28.32
C ASN A 100 -20.99 3.35 26.80
N TRP A 101 -22.11 3.37 26.06
CA TRP A 101 -22.08 3.41 24.61
C TRP A 101 -21.49 4.71 24.07
N LYS A 102 -21.85 5.86 24.65
CA LYS A 102 -21.32 7.15 24.18
C LYS A 102 -19.80 7.29 24.39
N PRO A 103 -19.21 6.95 25.55
CA PRO A 103 -17.75 6.89 25.70
C PRO A 103 -17.08 5.96 24.69
N LEU A 104 -17.70 4.80 24.41
CA LEU A 104 -17.19 3.85 23.44
C LEU A 104 -17.23 4.41 22.00
N GLU A 105 -18.32 5.09 21.63
CA GLU A 105 -18.44 5.80 20.34
C GLU A 105 -17.30 6.81 20.15
N GLU A 106 -17.00 7.64 21.16
CA GLU A 106 -15.96 8.66 21.06
C GLU A 106 -14.54 8.05 21.00
N LYS A 107 -14.25 7.03 21.82
CA LYS A 107 -13.00 6.25 21.76
C LYS A 107 -12.79 5.66 20.37
N THR A 108 -13.84 5.07 19.80
CA THR A 108 -13.81 4.45 18.47
C THR A 108 -13.62 5.47 17.36
N LYS A 109 -14.31 6.62 17.40
CA LYS A 109 -14.08 7.72 16.46
C LYS A 109 -12.62 8.16 16.49
N GLN A 110 -12.06 8.38 17.67
CA GLN A 110 -10.65 8.78 17.82
C GLN A 110 -9.69 7.73 17.23
N LYS A 111 -9.98 6.45 17.41
CA LYS A 111 -9.21 5.35 16.80
C LYS A 111 -9.31 5.37 15.28
N ILE A 112 -10.51 5.45 14.72
CA ILE A 112 -10.74 5.57 13.26
C ILE A 112 -9.98 6.78 12.71
N PHE A 113 -10.08 7.94 13.37
CA PHE A 113 -9.35 9.14 12.97
C PHE A 113 -7.83 8.92 13.00
N THR A 114 -7.32 8.24 14.03
CA THR A 114 -5.89 7.94 14.15
C THR A 114 -5.41 7.01 13.03
N LEU A 115 -6.17 5.96 12.71
CA LEU A 115 -5.87 5.05 11.60
C LEU A 115 -5.96 5.77 10.24
N SER A 116 -6.87 6.73 10.10
CA SER A 116 -6.99 7.57 8.90
C SER A 116 -5.91 8.65 8.75
N LYS A 117 -4.96 8.74 9.70
CA LYS A 117 -3.80 9.65 9.57
C LYS A 117 -2.76 9.14 8.60
N PHE A 118 -2.90 7.94 8.05
CA PHE A 118 -2.01 7.43 7.01
C PHE A 118 -1.72 8.42 5.87
N PRO A 119 -2.73 9.01 5.19
CA PRO A 119 -2.55 10.09 4.21
C PRO A 119 -2.01 11.41 4.79
N LYS A 120 -1.72 11.48 6.10
CA LYS A 120 -1.15 12.63 6.81
C LYS A 120 0.17 12.31 7.50
N PHE A 121 0.73 11.11 7.35
CA PHE A 121 2.10 10.86 7.77
C PHE A 121 2.96 11.68 6.82
N GLU A 122 3.27 12.90 7.20
CA GLU A 122 4.10 13.81 6.44
C GLU A 122 5.29 14.16 7.33
N ILE A 123 6.46 14.17 6.71
CA ILE A 123 7.61 14.83 7.30
C ILE A 123 7.33 16.31 7.19
N LEU A 124 7.03 16.94 8.31
CA LEU A 124 6.78 18.37 8.34
C LEU A 124 8.07 19.07 7.90
N THR A 125 7.98 20.08 7.03
CA THR A 125 9.15 20.80 6.52
C THR A 125 9.82 21.61 7.62
N VAL A 126 11.13 21.41 7.80
CA VAL A 126 11.94 22.21 8.73
C VAL A 126 12.27 23.54 8.07
N GLY A 127 12.13 24.65 8.82
CA GLY A 127 12.67 25.95 8.42
C GLY A 127 14.21 25.98 8.44
N ASP A 128 14.78 27.07 7.95
CA ASP A 128 16.22 27.28 7.70
C ASP A 128 17.13 26.62 8.77
N SER A 129 17.79 25.54 8.37
CA SER A 129 18.84 24.87 9.14
C SER A 129 20.16 24.91 8.36
N ASP A 130 21.27 24.56 9.03
CA ASP A 130 22.59 24.42 8.40
C ASP A 130 22.51 23.62 7.08
N GLU A 131 23.23 24.06 6.05
CA GLU A 131 23.21 23.48 4.70
C GLU A 131 23.42 21.95 4.70
N GLY A 132 24.28 21.44 5.58
CA GLY A 132 24.52 19.99 5.70
C GLY A 132 23.34 19.21 6.32
N ILE A 133 22.61 19.82 7.25
CA ILE A 133 21.39 19.23 7.84
C ILE A 133 20.23 19.32 6.84
N SER A 134 20.15 20.42 6.09
CA SER A 134 19.18 20.61 5.02
C SER A 134 19.33 19.55 3.93
N GLU A 135 20.56 19.25 3.49
CA GLU A 135 20.81 18.19 2.51
C GLU A 135 20.39 16.80 3.03
N LEU A 136 20.74 16.46 4.27
CA LEU A 136 20.35 15.20 4.89
C LEU A 136 18.82 15.10 5.07
N THR A 137 18.17 16.21 5.42
CA THR A 137 16.71 16.30 5.54
C THR A 137 16.04 16.06 4.19
N ARG A 138 16.56 16.66 3.11
CA ARG A 138 16.10 16.40 1.75
C ARG A 138 16.27 14.93 1.37
N LYS A 139 17.44 14.35 1.67
CA LYS A 139 17.72 12.94 1.36
C LYS A 139 16.82 11.97 2.13
N VAL A 140 16.66 12.14 3.45
CA VAL A 140 15.77 11.27 4.23
C VAL A 140 14.32 11.40 3.78
N THR A 141 13.88 12.62 3.44
CA THR A 141 12.54 12.87 2.89
C THR A 141 12.37 12.15 1.56
N GLN A 142 13.36 12.21 0.67
CA GLN A 142 13.32 11.52 -0.61
C GLN A 142 13.20 9.99 -0.44
N VAL A 143 14.03 9.37 0.41
CA VAL A 143 13.99 7.91 0.63
C VAL A 143 12.65 7.49 1.28
N TRP A 144 12.15 8.29 2.22
CA TRP A 144 10.83 8.10 2.82
C TRP A 144 9.69 8.23 1.78
N GLN A 145 9.77 9.22 0.89
CA GLN A 145 8.80 9.39 -0.20
C GLN A 145 8.85 8.21 -1.19
N GLU A 146 10.02 7.61 -1.44
CA GLU A 146 10.10 6.38 -2.22
C GLU A 146 9.40 5.23 -1.50
N ARG A 147 9.61 5.08 -0.18
CA ARG A 147 8.90 4.10 0.66
C ARG A 147 7.39 4.23 0.51
N VAL A 148 6.88 5.41 0.85
CA VAL A 148 5.44 5.66 0.82
C VAL A 148 4.93 5.54 -0.59
N TYR A 149 5.46 6.26 -1.58
CA TYR A 149 4.81 6.36 -2.88
C TYR A 149 5.10 5.21 -3.86
N THR A 150 6.21 4.49 -3.68
CA THR A 150 6.65 3.44 -4.60
C THR A 150 6.55 2.06 -3.97
N PHE A 151 7.18 1.86 -2.80
CA PHE A 151 7.25 0.53 -2.18
C PHE A 151 5.93 0.07 -1.58
N SER A 152 5.01 0.98 -1.25
CA SER A 152 3.67 0.56 -0.83
C SER A 152 2.84 -0.16 -1.90
N ASN A 153 3.22 -0.07 -3.17
CA ASN A 153 2.61 -0.88 -4.22
C ASN A 153 2.98 -2.37 -4.11
N PHE A 154 3.96 -2.70 -3.28
CA PHE A 154 4.46 -4.07 -3.09
C PHE A 154 3.86 -4.76 -1.87
N TYR A 155 3.04 -4.06 -1.08
CA TYR A 155 2.39 -4.66 0.08
C TYR A 155 1.20 -5.53 -0.35
N HIS A 156 0.97 -6.61 0.40
CA HIS A 156 -0.28 -7.35 0.30
C HIS A 156 -1.43 -6.50 0.85
N GLN A 157 -2.60 -6.61 0.21
CA GLN A 157 -3.84 -5.98 0.67
C GLN A 157 -4.07 -6.26 2.17
N ARG A 158 -4.45 -5.24 2.95
CA ARG A 158 -4.77 -5.35 4.39
C ARG A 158 -3.61 -5.71 5.32
N SER A 159 -2.35 -5.65 4.86
CA SER A 159 -1.20 -5.92 5.73
C SER A 159 -0.87 -4.69 6.60
N LEU A 160 -1.52 -4.64 7.77
CA LEU A 160 -1.33 -3.62 8.81
C LEU A 160 0.12 -3.43 9.27
N LEU A 161 0.94 -4.48 9.15
CA LEU A 161 2.34 -4.47 9.58
C LEU A 161 3.12 -3.33 8.91
N TRP A 162 2.88 -3.10 7.62
CA TRP A 162 3.58 -2.08 6.85
C TRP A 162 3.14 -0.66 7.20
N LEU A 163 1.86 -0.48 7.58
CA LEU A 163 1.34 0.79 8.09
C LEU A 163 2.00 1.17 9.41
N GLY A 164 2.29 0.18 10.26
CA GLY A 164 3.05 0.36 11.51
C GLY A 164 4.46 0.87 11.24
N GLU A 165 5.21 0.20 10.36
CA GLU A 165 6.59 0.59 10.03
C GLU A 165 6.68 1.99 9.41
N GLU A 166 5.78 2.35 8.49
CA GLU A 166 5.78 3.70 7.87
C GLU A 166 5.47 4.80 8.88
N LYS A 167 4.54 4.54 9.80
CA LYS A 167 4.25 5.44 10.90
C LYS A 167 5.48 5.61 11.80
N GLU A 168 6.14 4.52 12.18
CA GLU A 168 7.33 4.56 13.04
C GLU A 168 8.47 5.36 12.40
N PHE A 169 8.77 5.13 11.12
CA PHE A 169 9.76 5.92 10.40
C PHE A 169 9.38 7.41 10.36
N THR A 170 8.12 7.73 10.07
CA THR A 170 7.66 9.12 10.01
C THR A 170 7.77 9.81 11.37
N ASP A 171 7.31 9.14 12.43
CA ASP A 171 7.38 9.64 13.80
C ASP A 171 8.83 9.86 14.23
N GLU A 172 9.72 8.94 13.90
CA GLU A 172 11.14 9.02 14.24
C GLU A 172 11.87 10.12 13.45
N ILE A 173 11.59 10.27 12.15
CA ILE A 173 12.13 11.38 11.35
C ILE A 173 11.68 12.71 11.94
N ASN A 174 10.38 12.87 12.18
CA ASN A 174 9.85 14.08 12.81
C ASN A 174 10.50 14.31 14.18
N ARG A 175 10.65 13.28 15.01
CA ARG A 175 11.35 13.39 16.30
C ARG A 175 12.76 13.95 16.12
N VAL A 176 13.54 13.42 15.17
CA VAL A 176 14.93 13.88 14.93
C VAL A 176 14.97 15.31 14.41
N LEU A 177 14.06 15.69 13.51
CA LEU A 177 14.02 17.02 12.92
C LEU A 177 13.61 18.10 13.96
N TYR A 178 12.57 17.81 14.75
CA TYR A 178 11.94 18.78 15.66
C TYR A 178 12.50 18.79 17.08
N THR A 179 13.22 17.74 17.50
CA THR A 179 13.86 17.76 18.82
C THR A 179 15.09 18.66 18.78
N ASP A 180 15.20 19.52 19.79
CA ASP A 180 16.42 20.29 20.05
C ASP A 180 17.54 19.35 20.51
N MET A 181 18.57 19.23 19.69
CA MET A 181 19.74 18.39 19.95
C MET A 181 20.94 18.93 19.17
N ASN A 182 22.15 18.68 19.67
CA ASN A 182 23.36 19.12 18.98
C ASN A 182 23.45 18.58 17.53
N GLU A 183 24.02 19.38 16.64
CA GLU A 183 24.06 19.12 15.20
C GLU A 183 24.76 17.82 14.82
N LYS A 184 25.84 17.47 15.53
CA LYS A 184 26.57 16.22 15.31
C LYS A 184 25.68 15.00 15.56
N ARG A 185 24.88 15.03 16.64
CA ARG A 185 23.91 13.98 16.97
C ARG A 185 22.78 13.95 15.95
N LYS A 186 22.22 15.11 15.57
CA LYS A 186 21.16 15.20 14.56
C LYS A 186 21.62 14.61 13.23
N THR A 187 22.79 15.03 12.76
CA THR A 187 23.45 14.52 11.54
C THR A 187 23.62 12.99 11.57
N ASN A 188 24.14 12.45 12.67
CA ASN A 188 24.33 11.00 12.81
C ASN A 188 23.00 10.23 12.79
N LEU A 189 21.97 10.76 13.45
CA LEU A 189 20.64 10.14 13.45
C LEU A 189 19.98 10.20 12.08
N LEU A 190 20.07 11.32 11.36
CA LEU A 190 19.55 11.43 9.99
C LEU A 190 20.26 10.46 9.04
N ARG A 191 21.58 10.32 9.12
CA ARG A 191 22.33 9.34 8.33
C ARG A 191 21.90 7.90 8.62
N LYS A 192 21.70 7.57 9.91
CA LYS A 192 21.21 6.27 10.31
C LYS A 192 19.79 6.01 9.77
N LEU A 193 18.89 7.00 9.87
CA LEU A 193 17.53 6.88 9.33
C LEU A 193 17.51 6.63 7.83
N ILE A 194 18.39 7.30 7.07
CA ILE A 194 18.55 7.06 5.64
C ILE A 194 18.97 5.61 5.38
N GLN A 195 19.98 5.10 6.10
CA GLN A 195 20.46 3.72 5.95
C GLN A 195 19.39 2.69 6.31
N ASP A 196 18.70 2.89 7.45
CA ASP A 196 17.65 1.98 7.92
C ASP A 196 16.46 1.94 6.93
N LEU A 197 16.08 3.10 6.39
CA LEU A 197 15.05 3.19 5.35
C LEU A 197 15.47 2.53 4.03
N GLU A 198 16.68 2.79 3.55
CA GLU A 198 17.21 2.22 2.30
C GLU A 198 17.28 0.68 2.40
N ALA A 199 17.80 0.14 3.50
CA ALA A 199 17.87 -1.30 3.74
C ALA A 199 16.48 -1.93 3.86
N SER A 200 15.54 -1.26 4.53
CA SER A 200 14.16 -1.73 4.64
C SER A 200 13.44 -1.73 3.27
N ASN A 201 13.64 -0.70 2.46
CA ASN A 201 13.08 -0.60 1.11
C ASN A 201 13.64 -1.68 0.18
N GLN A 202 14.95 -1.96 0.24
CA GLN A 202 15.58 -3.06 -0.49
C GLN A 202 14.99 -4.41 -0.09
N ARG A 203 14.80 -4.65 1.21
CA ARG A 203 14.14 -5.87 1.71
C ARG A 203 12.73 -6.03 1.16
N ILE A 204 11.92 -4.97 1.15
CA ILE A 204 10.56 -5.00 0.61
C ILE A 204 10.60 -5.32 -0.90
N TYR A 205 11.51 -4.70 -1.64
CA TYR A 205 11.71 -4.96 -3.06
C TYR A 205 12.00 -6.43 -3.33
N HIS A 206 12.97 -7.00 -2.62
CA HIS A 206 13.35 -8.41 -2.78
C HIS A 206 12.21 -9.35 -2.36
N LEU A 207 11.53 -9.07 -1.25
CA LEU A 207 10.34 -9.84 -0.87
C LEU A 207 9.29 -9.83 -1.98
N PHE A 208 9.02 -8.67 -2.59
CA PHE A 208 8.08 -8.58 -3.71
C PHE A 208 8.55 -9.35 -4.95
N GLN A 209 9.82 -9.20 -5.31
CA GLN A 209 10.41 -9.82 -6.49
C GLN A 209 10.42 -11.36 -6.39
N TYR A 210 10.71 -11.90 -5.20
CA TYR A 210 10.87 -13.34 -4.98
C TYR A 210 9.68 -14.01 -4.28
N SER A 211 8.62 -13.26 -3.94
CA SER A 211 7.41 -13.83 -3.35
C SER A 211 6.56 -14.52 -4.41
N SER A 212 6.26 -15.80 -4.17
CA SER A 212 5.21 -16.55 -4.90
C SER A 212 3.80 -16.04 -4.60
N ARG A 213 3.64 -15.20 -3.56
CA ARG A 213 2.37 -14.54 -3.19
C ARG A 213 2.23 -13.20 -3.91
N ASN A 214 2.37 -13.22 -5.22
CA ASN A 214 1.98 -12.09 -6.00
C ASN A 214 0.45 -11.98 -5.97
N PRO A 215 -0.15 -10.83 -5.60
CA PRO A 215 -1.61 -10.66 -5.58
C PRO A 215 -2.24 -10.80 -6.98
N PHE A 216 -1.43 -10.86 -8.04
CA PHE A 216 -1.87 -11.01 -9.41
C PHE A 216 -1.64 -12.43 -9.93
N GLN A 217 -2.68 -13.24 -9.79
CA GLN A 217 -2.74 -14.65 -10.23
C GLN A 217 -3.33 -14.76 -11.65
N ALA A 218 -2.64 -14.29 -12.68
CA ALA A 218 -3.08 -14.46 -14.06
C ALA A 218 -2.23 -15.53 -14.78
N LYS A 219 -2.81 -16.21 -15.78
CA LYS A 219 -2.10 -17.27 -16.53
C LYS A 219 -1.10 -16.69 -17.54
N SER A 220 -1.21 -15.40 -17.86
CA SER A 220 -0.29 -14.69 -18.73
C SER A 220 -0.09 -13.24 -18.29
N LEU A 221 1.06 -12.65 -18.65
CA LEU A 221 1.37 -11.24 -18.41
C LEU A 221 0.33 -10.29 -19.04
N TYR A 222 -0.19 -10.63 -20.22
CA TYR A 222 -1.23 -9.84 -20.88
C TYR A 222 -2.53 -9.80 -20.05
N GLU A 223 -2.99 -10.96 -19.58
CA GLU A 223 -4.18 -11.05 -18.72
C GLU A 223 -3.99 -10.29 -17.41
N GLU A 224 -2.79 -10.38 -16.82
CA GLU A 224 -2.46 -9.60 -15.64
C GLU A 224 -2.55 -8.10 -15.92
N ASN A 225 -1.90 -7.64 -16.98
CA ASN A 225 -1.88 -6.24 -17.38
C ASN A 225 -3.28 -5.72 -17.66
N GLN A 226 -4.09 -6.51 -18.35
CA GLN A 226 -5.49 -6.19 -18.64
C GLN A 226 -6.29 -6.02 -17.35
N ARG A 227 -6.18 -6.97 -16.41
CA ARG A 227 -6.89 -6.90 -15.11
C ARG A 227 -6.45 -5.70 -14.28
N SER A 228 -5.15 -5.41 -14.25
CA SER A 228 -4.61 -4.24 -13.53
C SER A 228 -5.08 -2.93 -14.15
N LYS A 229 -5.09 -2.83 -15.49
CA LYS A 229 -5.65 -1.69 -16.22
C LYS A 229 -7.12 -1.49 -15.86
N GLU A 230 -7.95 -2.52 -15.98
CA GLU A 230 -9.39 -2.44 -15.68
C GLU A 230 -9.67 -2.02 -14.24
N THR A 231 -8.89 -2.55 -13.29
CA THR A 231 -9.00 -2.19 -11.87
C THR A 231 -8.66 -0.72 -11.66
N MET A 232 -7.59 -0.22 -12.28
CA MET A 232 -7.20 1.19 -12.19
C MET A 232 -8.24 2.10 -12.82
N GLN A 233 -8.73 1.78 -14.01
CA GLN A 233 -9.74 2.60 -14.69
C GLN A 233 -11.03 2.68 -13.87
N ARG A 234 -11.45 1.56 -13.26
CA ARG A 234 -12.59 1.55 -12.32
C ARG A 234 -12.35 2.48 -11.13
N PHE A 235 -11.17 2.40 -10.52
CA PHE A 235 -10.80 3.29 -9.41
C PHE A 235 -10.87 4.77 -9.81
N LEU A 236 -10.17 5.14 -10.90
CA LEU A 236 -10.11 6.53 -11.40
C LEU A 236 -11.50 7.09 -11.71
N GLN A 237 -12.37 6.28 -12.33
CA GLN A 237 -13.76 6.64 -12.64
C GLN A 237 -14.65 6.77 -11.41
N ASN A 238 -14.40 5.97 -10.36
CA ASN A 238 -15.17 6.06 -9.13
C ASN A 238 -14.77 7.31 -8.35
N VAL A 239 -13.47 7.58 -8.22
CA VAL A 239 -12.97 8.75 -7.52
C VAL A 239 -13.35 10.04 -8.24
N SER A 240 -13.34 10.10 -9.56
CA SER A 240 -13.72 11.32 -10.30
C SER A 240 -15.17 11.77 -10.08
N LYS A 241 -16.04 10.85 -9.63
CA LYS A 241 -17.45 11.13 -9.29
C LYS A 241 -17.64 11.70 -7.88
N GLU A 242 -16.61 11.67 -7.04
CA GLU A 242 -16.71 12.14 -5.66
C GLU A 242 -16.77 13.68 -5.60
N ASP A 243 -17.61 14.19 -4.71
CA ASP A 243 -17.83 15.64 -4.53
C ASP A 243 -16.60 16.32 -3.90
N GLU A 244 -15.80 15.56 -3.16
CA GLU A 244 -14.62 16.03 -2.45
C GLU A 244 -13.40 16.25 -3.35
N ILE A 245 -13.45 15.83 -4.61
CA ILE A 245 -12.36 15.96 -5.60
C ILE A 245 -12.44 17.32 -6.30
N SER A 246 -11.33 18.06 -6.29
CA SER A 246 -11.22 19.36 -6.96
C SER A 246 -11.25 19.25 -8.50
N ALA A 247 -11.62 20.32 -9.20
CA ALA A 247 -11.67 20.32 -10.68
C ALA A 247 -10.32 19.94 -11.32
N HIS A 248 -9.21 20.50 -10.81
CA HIS A 248 -7.85 20.18 -11.24
C HIS A 248 -7.51 18.70 -11.08
N GLN A 249 -7.94 18.08 -9.97
CA GLN A 249 -7.76 16.65 -9.75
C GLN A 249 -8.59 15.80 -10.71
N LYS A 250 -9.81 16.23 -11.07
CA LYS A 250 -10.63 15.55 -12.08
C LYS A 250 -9.91 15.52 -13.44
N GLU A 251 -9.34 16.64 -13.87
CA GLU A 251 -8.56 16.72 -15.11
C GLU A 251 -7.35 15.76 -15.10
N LYS A 252 -6.64 15.67 -13.96
CA LYS A 252 -5.54 14.71 -13.79
C LYS A 252 -6.01 13.26 -13.82
N LEU A 253 -7.12 12.93 -13.16
CA LEU A 253 -7.73 11.59 -13.18
C LEU A 253 -8.16 11.19 -14.59
N GLU A 254 -8.78 12.09 -15.35
CA GLU A 254 -9.18 11.88 -16.74
C GLU A 254 -7.95 11.69 -17.67
N SER A 255 -6.92 12.50 -17.47
CA SER A 255 -5.65 12.38 -18.18
C SER A 255 -4.98 11.02 -17.90
N PHE A 256 -5.05 10.56 -16.65
CA PHE A 256 -4.50 9.26 -16.27
C PHE A 256 -5.32 8.12 -16.89
N ASN A 257 -6.64 8.19 -16.82
CA ASN A 257 -7.52 7.20 -17.45
C ASN A 257 -7.25 7.08 -18.96
N SER A 258 -7.11 8.21 -19.65
CA SER A 258 -6.79 8.27 -21.08
C SER A 258 -5.38 7.74 -21.39
N CYS A 259 -4.42 7.99 -20.50
CA CYS A 259 -3.05 7.47 -20.65
C CYS A 259 -3.02 5.92 -20.60
N LEU A 260 -3.80 5.30 -19.71
CA LEU A 260 -3.87 3.83 -19.59
C LEU A 260 -4.33 3.16 -20.89
N ASP A 261 -5.14 3.84 -21.69
CA ASP A 261 -5.59 3.32 -23.00
C ASP A 261 -4.47 3.25 -24.03
N ASN A 262 -3.40 4.01 -23.86
CA ASN A 262 -2.29 4.07 -24.80
C ASN A 262 -1.18 3.04 -24.50
N ILE A 263 -1.21 2.36 -23.36
CA ILE A 263 -0.19 1.37 -22.96
C ILE A 263 -0.26 0.11 -23.84
N ASN A 264 0.89 -0.36 -24.34
CA ASN A 264 0.97 -1.67 -25.00
C ASN A 264 1.00 -2.80 -23.96
N LEU A 265 -0.14 -3.43 -23.69
CA LEU A 265 -0.25 -4.51 -22.70
C LEU A 265 0.51 -5.79 -23.08
N ARG A 266 0.94 -5.91 -24.35
CA ARG A 266 1.73 -7.03 -24.87
C ARG A 266 3.23 -6.73 -24.97
N GLY A 267 3.66 -5.52 -24.63
CA GLY A 267 5.08 -5.15 -24.68
C GLY A 267 5.91 -6.05 -23.77
N GLN A 268 7.07 -6.50 -24.24
CA GLN A 268 7.99 -7.28 -23.42
C GLN A 268 8.48 -6.43 -22.24
N GLY A 269 8.51 -7.00 -21.03
CA GLY A 269 9.01 -6.31 -19.83
C GLY A 269 8.06 -5.31 -19.17
N VAL A 270 6.82 -5.14 -19.65
CA VAL A 270 5.84 -4.26 -18.99
C VAL A 270 4.88 -5.07 -18.11
N ARG A 271 4.95 -4.87 -16.80
CA ARG A 271 3.98 -5.37 -15.83
C ARG A 271 3.25 -4.21 -15.17
N LEU A 272 1.93 -4.15 -15.30
CA LEU A 272 1.07 -3.11 -14.71
C LEU A 272 0.75 -3.37 -13.24
N SER A 273 1.61 -4.09 -12.53
CA SER A 273 1.52 -4.32 -11.07
C SER A 273 1.82 -3.05 -10.24
N GLY A 274 2.31 -1.99 -10.88
CA GLY A 274 2.95 -0.85 -10.23
C GLY A 274 2.07 0.26 -9.65
N PHE A 275 0.76 0.08 -9.50
CA PHE A 275 -0.11 1.21 -9.13
C PHE A 275 -1.16 0.93 -8.06
N LEU A 276 -1.30 -0.30 -7.56
CA LEU A 276 -2.55 -0.68 -6.91
C LEU A 276 -2.58 -0.55 -5.39
N GLY A 277 -1.46 -0.68 -4.68
CA GLY A 277 -1.45 -0.75 -3.20
C GLY A 277 -2.20 0.41 -2.53
N PHE A 278 -1.78 1.65 -2.81
CA PHE A 278 -2.40 2.84 -2.20
C PHE A 278 -3.80 3.14 -2.71
N TRP A 279 -4.08 2.93 -3.99
CA TRP A 279 -5.42 3.22 -4.52
C TRP A 279 -6.45 2.19 -4.03
N GLN A 280 -6.06 0.91 -3.93
CA GLN A 280 -6.88 -0.15 -3.33
C GLN A 280 -7.10 0.08 -1.84
N ASP A 281 -6.11 0.61 -1.12
CA ASP A 281 -6.24 1.02 0.27
C ASP A 281 -7.28 2.11 0.49
N TYR A 282 -7.86 2.73 -0.55
CA TYR A 282 -8.99 3.67 -0.43
C TYR A 282 -10.21 3.29 -1.24
N GLU A 283 -10.12 2.33 -2.17
CA GLU A 283 -11.28 1.79 -2.89
C GLU A 283 -12.33 1.25 -1.90
N PHE A 284 -11.87 0.72 -0.76
CA PHE A 284 -12.75 0.27 0.31
C PHE A 284 -13.72 1.36 0.81
N LEU A 285 -13.35 2.65 0.77
CA LEU A 285 -14.26 3.74 1.18
C LEU A 285 -15.45 3.88 0.23
N ASN A 286 -15.26 3.59 -1.06
CA ASN A 286 -16.32 3.60 -2.05
C ASN A 286 -17.27 2.41 -1.87
N GLU A 287 -16.75 1.25 -1.47
CA GLU A 287 -17.56 0.08 -1.12
C GLU A 287 -18.26 0.21 0.25
N LEU A 288 -17.65 0.91 1.20
CA LEU A 288 -18.15 1.07 2.57
C LEU A 288 -19.23 2.13 2.71
N THR A 289 -19.10 3.24 1.99
CA THR A 289 -20.02 4.39 2.14
C THR A 289 -21.49 3.96 1.96
N PRO A 290 -21.85 3.10 0.99
CA PRO A 290 -23.22 2.59 0.85
C PRO A 290 -23.68 1.65 1.98
N LYS A 291 -22.75 0.97 2.66
CA LYS A 291 -23.05 0.00 3.74
C LYS A 291 -23.31 0.68 5.08
N ILE A 292 -22.79 1.90 5.28
CA ILE A 292 -22.93 2.67 6.53
C ILE A 292 -24.26 3.43 6.54
N LYS A 293 -25.13 3.08 7.50
CA LYS A 293 -26.47 3.67 7.64
C LYS A 293 -26.51 4.79 8.68
N GLY A 294 -27.35 5.79 8.45
CA GLY A 294 -27.60 6.87 9.40
C GLY A 294 -26.65 8.07 9.25
N GLU A 295 -27.23 9.26 9.34
CA GLU A 295 -26.59 10.55 9.03
C GLU A 295 -25.30 10.79 9.83
N LYS A 296 -25.32 10.49 11.14
CA LYS A 296 -24.13 10.64 12.00
C LYS A 296 -22.97 9.74 11.57
N SER A 297 -23.25 8.51 11.15
CA SER A 297 -22.21 7.57 10.72
C SER A 297 -21.70 7.90 9.31
N GLN A 298 -22.56 8.41 8.41
CA GLN A 298 -22.18 8.84 7.06
C GLN A 298 -21.24 10.05 7.02
N SER A 299 -21.27 10.91 8.05
CA SER A 299 -20.33 12.02 8.17
C SER A 299 -18.86 11.56 8.25
N ILE A 300 -18.59 10.34 8.73
CA ILE A 300 -17.23 9.82 8.89
C ILE A 300 -16.62 9.42 7.55
N PRO A 301 -17.23 8.55 6.71
CA PRO A 301 -16.72 8.28 5.36
C PRO A 301 -16.51 9.55 4.55
N LYS A 302 -17.44 10.51 4.63
CA LYS A 302 -17.33 11.80 3.95
C LYS A 302 -16.10 12.59 4.43
N PHE A 303 -15.89 12.67 5.74
CA PHE A 303 -14.70 13.30 6.31
C PHE A 303 -13.41 12.58 5.88
N LEU A 304 -13.42 11.24 5.87
CA LEU A 304 -12.27 10.43 5.47
C LEU A 304 -11.92 10.68 4.01
N LYS A 305 -12.90 10.59 3.09
CA LYS A 305 -12.73 10.91 1.67
C LYS A 305 -12.19 12.31 1.48
N LYS A 306 -12.82 13.32 2.11
CA LYS A 306 -12.34 14.71 2.07
C LYS A 306 -10.89 14.82 2.54
N THR A 307 -10.54 14.14 3.62
CA THR A 307 -9.19 14.17 4.19
C THR A 307 -8.16 13.52 3.27
N ILE A 308 -8.49 12.38 2.68
CA ILE A 308 -7.61 11.64 1.78
C ILE A 308 -7.41 12.42 0.48
N TYR A 309 -8.49 12.83 -0.17
CA TYR A 309 -8.43 13.48 -1.49
C TYR A 309 -7.79 14.86 -1.48
N ASN A 310 -7.83 15.56 -0.33
CA ASN A 310 -7.14 16.83 -0.14
C ASN A 310 -5.74 16.68 0.47
N SER A 311 -5.23 15.45 0.66
CA SER A 311 -3.88 15.23 1.15
C SER A 311 -2.83 15.45 0.05
N HIS A 312 -1.65 15.91 0.45
CA HIS A 312 -0.51 16.02 -0.46
C HIS A 312 -0.09 14.64 -1.01
N HIS A 313 -0.35 13.59 -0.24
CA HIS A 313 -0.12 12.20 -0.62
C HIS A 313 -0.97 11.77 -1.82
N PHE A 314 -2.28 12.06 -1.77
CA PHE A 314 -3.18 11.74 -2.89
C PHE A 314 -2.75 12.45 -4.17
N GLU A 315 -2.42 13.74 -4.07
CA GLU A 315 -1.96 14.54 -5.20
C GLU A 315 -0.62 14.02 -5.76
N GLY A 316 0.36 13.76 -4.90
CA GLY A 316 1.67 13.25 -5.30
C GLY A 316 1.60 11.85 -5.93
N ARG A 317 0.66 11.01 -5.48
CA ARG A 317 0.39 9.68 -6.06
C ARG A 317 -0.25 9.79 -7.43
N LEU A 318 -1.22 10.67 -7.58
CA LEU A 318 -1.89 10.93 -8.85
C LEU A 318 -0.86 11.39 -9.91
N GLU A 319 0.04 12.28 -9.51
CA GLU A 319 1.12 12.76 -10.37
C GLU A 319 2.15 11.67 -10.71
N LYS A 320 2.66 10.93 -9.73
CA LYS A 320 3.59 9.83 -9.98
C LYS A 320 2.99 8.73 -10.85
N GLY A 321 1.73 8.37 -10.60
CA GLY A 321 0.97 7.40 -11.39
C GLY A 321 0.84 7.83 -12.84
N LEU A 322 0.41 9.07 -13.07
CA LEU A 322 0.27 9.65 -14.40
C LEU A 322 1.62 9.72 -15.13
N ASN A 323 2.70 10.13 -14.46
CA ASN A 323 4.03 10.22 -15.07
C ASN A 323 4.57 8.84 -15.45
N ALA A 324 4.41 7.85 -14.58
CA ALA A 324 4.81 6.47 -14.89
C ALA A 324 3.96 5.89 -16.02
N CYS A 325 2.65 6.16 -16.06
CA CYS A 325 1.80 5.79 -17.19
C CYS A 325 2.30 6.40 -18.49
N ARG A 326 2.63 7.69 -18.51
CA ARG A 326 3.16 8.38 -19.70
C ARG A 326 4.47 7.74 -20.17
N ALA A 327 5.38 7.43 -19.26
CA ALA A 327 6.61 6.72 -19.58
C ALA A 327 6.32 5.35 -20.23
N LEU A 328 5.41 4.57 -19.64
CA LEU A 328 5.01 3.25 -20.18
C LEU A 328 4.32 3.37 -21.55
N ALA A 329 3.47 4.37 -21.75
CA ALA A 329 2.81 4.62 -23.04
C ALA A 329 3.81 5.02 -24.13
N GLN A 330 4.94 5.65 -23.75
CA GLN A 330 6.01 6.06 -24.66
C GLN A 330 6.99 4.94 -25.03
N LEU A 331 7.03 3.83 -24.28
CA LEU A 331 7.86 2.65 -24.63
C LEU A 331 7.47 1.98 -25.96
N LYS A 332 6.45 2.49 -26.64
CA LYS A 332 5.92 2.04 -27.94
C LYS A 332 6.79 2.34 -29.18
N LEU A 333 8.06 2.72 -29.07
CA LEU A 333 8.80 3.22 -30.24
C LEU A 333 10.15 2.56 -30.56
N ASN A 334 10.62 1.58 -29.80
CA ASN A 334 11.96 1.01 -30.03
C ASN A 334 12.01 -0.50 -30.33
N ASP A 335 10.87 -1.15 -30.53
CA ASP A 335 10.79 -2.56 -30.96
C ASP A 335 10.47 -2.68 -32.45
N GLU A 336 11.26 -2.02 -33.32
CA GLU A 336 11.43 -2.40 -34.73
C GLU A 336 12.77 -3.09 -34.96
#